data_AF-A0A521ZQZ2-F1
#
_entry.id   AF-A0A521ZQZ2-F1
#
_cell.length_a   1.000
_cell.length_b   1.000
_cell.length_c   1.000
_cell.angle_alpha   90.00
_cell.angle_beta   90.00
_cell.angle_gamma   90.00
#
_symmetry.space_group_name_H-M   'P 1'
#
loop_
_entity.id
_entity.type
_entity.pdbx_description
1 polymer ?
#
loop_
_entity_poly.entity_id
_entity_poly.type
_entity_poly.pdbx_seq_one_letter_code
_entity_poly.pdbx_strand_id
1 'polypeptide(L)'
;FGSRTNLTPEELDAAQKEDRLSRRLASPRCMAFIFTNLKTGESTTNGFQYAWLNHLQFSPTDPNLLLFCHEGTWHEVDRIWTIRTDGSGLTLRHKRSMDMEIAGHEFWSHDGKTIWFDLQTPRSQEFWIAGVNLETGKETRFKLERDWWSVHYNVSRDGRLFAGDGGDPGQVAFAKDGAWINLFRPQPDGTITRERLVNLSKQDYYAGDGEPNVSITPDNKWVVFRANIHGLVQVYAVEVEKAKAR
;
A
#
# COMPACT_ATOMS: atom_id res chain seq x y z
N PHE A 1 -24.01 -0.55 11.03
CA PHE A 1 -23.48 -1.71 11.78
C PHE A 1 -24.26 -1.84 13.08
N GLY A 2 -25.16 -2.83 13.19
CA GLY A 2 -25.99 -3.03 14.38
C GLY A 2 -25.19 -3.55 15.57
N SER A 3 -25.40 -2.92 16.74
CA SER A 3 -25.46 -3.49 18.10
C SER A 3 -24.56 -4.68 18.50
N ARG A 4 -23.35 -4.82 17.97
CA ARG A 4 -22.36 -5.77 18.50
C ARG A 4 -21.54 -5.05 19.56
N THR A 5 -21.79 -5.32 20.83
CA THR A 5 -21.06 -4.70 21.96
C THR A 5 -19.82 -5.50 22.38
N ASN A 6 -19.70 -6.75 21.94
CA ASN A 6 -18.56 -7.61 22.24
C ASN A 6 -17.67 -7.72 20.99
N LEU A 7 -16.72 -6.80 20.87
CA LEU A 7 -15.65 -6.88 19.88
C LEU A 7 -14.55 -7.80 20.39
N THR A 8 -13.92 -8.54 19.48
CA THR A 8 -12.62 -9.17 19.74
C THR A 8 -11.56 -8.09 20.05
N PRO A 9 -10.44 -8.42 20.71
CA PRO A 9 -9.35 -7.47 20.92
C PRO A 9 -8.88 -6.78 19.63
N GLU A 10 -8.82 -7.52 18.53
CA GLU A 10 -8.40 -7.03 17.21
C GLU A 10 -9.44 -6.08 16.61
N GLU A 11 -10.74 -6.43 16.67
CA GLU A 11 -11.82 -5.55 16.22
C GLU A 11 -11.88 -4.26 17.06
N LEU A 12 -11.62 -4.36 18.37
CA LEU A 12 -11.58 -3.20 19.26
C LEU A 12 -10.41 -2.27 18.93
N ASP A 13 -9.20 -2.81 18.71
CA ASP A 13 -8.05 -2.00 18.30
C ASP A 13 -8.29 -1.32 16.96
N ALA A 14 -8.84 -2.04 15.97
CA ALA A 14 -9.21 -1.48 14.68
C ALA A 14 -10.23 -0.33 14.81
N ALA A 15 -11.28 -0.50 15.63
CA ALA A 15 -12.27 0.53 15.87
C ALA A 15 -11.68 1.76 16.57
N GLN A 16 -10.81 1.55 17.58
CA GLN A 16 -10.13 2.64 18.26
C GLN A 16 -9.14 3.36 17.34
N LYS A 17 -8.46 2.64 16.44
CA LYS A 17 -7.59 3.22 15.41
C LYS A 17 -8.39 4.15 14.50
N GLU A 18 -9.51 3.69 13.95
CA GLU A 18 -10.39 4.51 13.10
C GLU A 18 -10.90 5.75 13.83
N ASP A 19 -11.35 5.64 15.08
CA ASP A 19 -11.81 6.78 15.88
C ASP A 19 -10.67 7.80 16.14
N ARG A 20 -9.45 7.35 16.44
CA ARG A 20 -8.27 8.23 16.56
C ARG A 20 -7.97 8.97 15.26
N LEU A 21 -8.04 8.27 14.13
CA LEU A 21 -7.83 8.86 12.79
C LEU A 21 -8.89 9.93 12.50
N SER A 22 -10.17 9.61 12.72
CA SER A 22 -11.29 10.52 12.48
C SER A 22 -11.23 11.77 13.35
N ARG A 23 -10.93 11.65 14.66
CA ARG A 23 -10.76 12.81 15.55
C ARG A 23 -9.64 13.73 15.11
N ARG A 24 -8.53 13.18 14.62
CA ARG A 24 -7.41 13.98 14.12
C ARG A 24 -7.76 14.65 12.79
N LEU A 25 -8.47 13.95 11.92
CA LEU A 25 -8.96 14.51 10.65
C LEU A 25 -9.91 15.69 10.88
N ALA A 26 -10.80 15.61 11.87
CA ALA A 26 -11.72 16.68 12.24
C ALA A 26 -11.05 17.92 12.88
N SER A 27 -9.77 17.82 13.27
CA SER A 27 -9.01 18.92 13.86
C SER A 27 -7.60 19.00 13.26
N PRO A 28 -7.49 19.34 11.96
CA PRO A 28 -6.21 19.32 11.27
C PRO A 28 -5.29 20.40 11.80
N ARG A 29 -4.00 20.06 11.96
CA ARG A 29 -2.94 21.03 12.24
C ARG A 29 -2.29 21.45 10.93
N CYS A 30 -1.81 22.70 10.88
CA CYS A 30 -0.93 23.11 9.79
C CYS A 30 0.37 22.31 9.86
N MET A 31 0.72 21.62 8.78
CA MET A 31 1.96 20.89 8.58
C MET A 31 2.65 21.41 7.31
N ALA A 32 3.97 21.23 7.22
CA ALA A 32 4.76 21.59 6.05
C ALA A 32 5.82 20.52 5.81
N PHE A 33 6.38 20.49 4.61
CA PHE A 33 7.53 19.64 4.29
C PHE A 33 8.81 20.37 4.65
N ILE A 34 9.81 19.61 5.11
CA ILE A 34 11.18 20.08 5.29
C ILE A 34 12.04 19.27 4.34
N PHE A 35 12.46 19.89 3.23
CA PHE A 35 13.35 19.30 2.25
C PHE A 35 14.79 19.65 2.59
N THR A 36 15.66 18.64 2.77
CA THR A 36 17.05 18.85 3.17
C THR A 36 18.01 18.27 2.14
N ASN A 37 18.92 19.09 1.64
CA ASN A 37 20.02 18.65 0.79
C ASN A 37 21.13 18.07 1.66
N LEU A 38 21.36 16.75 1.58
CA LEU A 38 22.35 16.07 2.42
C LEU A 38 23.81 16.42 2.09
N LYS A 39 24.10 16.97 0.90
CA LYS A 39 25.46 17.38 0.53
C LYS A 39 25.82 18.74 1.14
N THR A 40 24.88 19.68 1.15
CA THR A 40 25.12 21.06 1.61
C THR A 40 24.64 21.30 3.04
N GLY A 41 23.73 20.47 3.55
CA GLY A 41 23.05 20.67 4.83
C GLY A 41 21.94 21.73 4.78
N GLU A 42 21.65 22.31 3.61
CA GLU A 42 20.60 23.31 3.45
C GLU A 42 19.20 22.68 3.52
N SER A 43 18.29 23.32 4.25
CA SER A 43 16.89 22.91 4.35
C SER A 43 15.95 24.00 3.88
N THR A 44 14.88 23.62 3.17
CA THR A 44 13.77 24.50 2.81
C THR A 44 12.48 23.96 3.40
N THR A 45 11.72 24.83 4.06
CA THR A 45 10.38 24.51 4.59
C THR A 45 9.31 25.14 3.71
N ASN A 46 8.46 24.33 3.08
CA ASN A 46 7.40 24.80 2.18
C ASN A 46 6.23 23.79 2.10
N GLY A 47 5.26 24.05 1.22
CA GLY A 47 4.11 23.16 1.00
C GLY A 47 3.17 23.05 2.21
N PHE A 48 2.96 24.17 2.92
CA PHE A 48 2.10 24.27 4.09
C PHE A 48 0.66 23.84 3.78
N GLN A 49 0.10 22.96 4.61
CA GLN A 49 -1.24 22.40 4.44
C GLN A 49 -1.91 22.19 5.80
N TYR A 50 -3.21 22.48 5.89
CA TYR A 50 -4.05 22.09 7.03
C TYR A 50 -4.54 20.66 6.84
N ALA A 51 -3.59 19.72 6.86
CA ALA A 51 -3.83 18.29 6.70
C ALA A 51 -2.75 17.51 7.45
N TRP A 52 -3.02 16.24 7.77
CA TRP A 52 -1.98 15.36 8.28
C TRP A 52 -1.16 14.80 7.11
N LEU A 53 0.05 15.32 6.93
CA LEU A 53 0.97 14.88 5.88
C LEU A 53 1.76 13.64 6.37
N ASN A 54 1.79 12.57 5.58
CA ASN A 54 2.51 11.33 5.92
C ASN A 54 3.00 10.55 4.67
N HIS A 55 3.62 9.38 4.90
CA HIS A 55 4.02 8.40 3.88
C HIS A 55 4.88 8.99 2.74
N LEU A 56 5.95 9.68 3.14
CA LEU A 56 6.80 10.49 2.27
C LEU A 56 7.75 9.62 1.45
N GLN A 57 7.63 9.65 0.12
CA GLN A 57 8.47 8.87 -0.80
C GLN A 57 8.92 9.73 -1.98
N PHE A 58 10.22 9.96 -2.13
CA PHE A 58 10.74 10.58 -3.35
C PHE A 58 10.54 9.66 -4.55
N SER A 59 10.31 10.26 -5.73
CA SER A 59 10.35 9.52 -6.98
C SER A 59 11.72 8.85 -7.15
N PRO A 60 11.76 7.58 -7.59
CA PRO A 60 13.02 6.86 -7.81
C PRO A 60 13.85 7.43 -8.98
N THR A 61 13.24 8.26 -9.84
CA THR A 61 13.87 8.83 -11.03
C THR A 61 13.88 10.36 -11.06
N ASP A 62 13.17 11.03 -10.16
CA ASP A 62 13.18 12.49 -10.02
C ASP A 62 13.31 12.91 -8.54
N PRO A 63 14.50 13.35 -8.09
CA PRO A 63 14.72 13.72 -6.69
C PRO A 63 13.96 14.99 -6.24
N ASN A 64 13.35 15.72 -7.18
CA ASN A 64 12.57 16.92 -6.88
C ASN A 64 11.07 16.65 -6.80
N LEU A 65 10.61 15.39 -6.94
CA LEU A 65 9.20 15.02 -6.86
C LEU A 65 8.96 14.11 -5.65
N LEU A 66 8.05 14.53 -4.77
CA LEU A 66 7.64 13.79 -3.59
C LEU A 66 6.23 13.24 -3.77
N LEU A 67 6.04 11.94 -3.58
CA LEU A 67 4.76 11.31 -3.25
C LEU A 67 4.54 11.40 -1.74
N PHE A 68 3.34 11.76 -1.34
CA PHE A 68 2.93 11.78 0.06
C PHE A 68 1.43 11.51 0.16
N CYS A 69 0.94 11.38 1.39
CA CYS A 69 -0.48 11.27 1.65
C CYS A 69 -1.05 12.33 2.59
N HIS A 70 -2.34 12.59 2.41
CA HIS A 70 -3.21 13.09 3.48
C HIS A 70 -3.69 11.89 4.29
N GLU A 71 -3.20 11.77 5.51
CA GLU A 71 -3.57 10.71 6.44
C GLU A 71 -4.86 11.04 7.19
N GLY A 72 -5.62 10.01 7.53
CA GLY A 72 -6.94 10.12 8.16
C GLY A 72 -7.72 8.84 7.95
N THR A 73 -9.02 8.86 8.22
CA THR A 73 -9.89 7.76 7.85
C THR A 73 -9.99 7.71 6.32
N TRP A 74 -9.58 6.61 5.68
CA TRP A 74 -9.33 6.60 4.22
C TRP A 74 -10.55 6.93 3.36
N HIS A 75 -11.75 6.63 3.86
CA HIS A 75 -13.00 6.96 3.18
C HIS A 75 -13.48 8.39 3.44
N GLU A 76 -12.65 9.24 4.04
CA GLU A 76 -12.93 10.65 4.28
C GLU A 76 -11.90 11.58 3.61
N VAL A 77 -10.82 11.03 3.03
CA VAL A 77 -9.72 11.80 2.44
C VAL A 77 -9.43 11.38 1.00
N ASP A 78 -9.08 12.36 0.15
CA ASP A 78 -8.35 12.07 -1.08
C ASP A 78 -6.87 11.92 -0.72
N ARG A 79 -6.37 10.68 -0.76
CA ARG A 79 -5.11 10.31 -0.08
C ARG A 79 -3.85 10.62 -0.89
N ILE A 80 -3.83 10.39 -2.19
CA ILE A 80 -2.59 10.22 -2.96
C ILE A 80 -2.20 11.52 -3.67
N TRP A 81 -1.12 12.17 -3.22
CA TRP A 81 -0.68 13.47 -3.74
C TRP A 81 0.79 13.46 -4.13
N THR A 82 1.15 14.38 -5.03
CA THR A 82 2.56 14.73 -5.25
C THR A 82 2.80 16.22 -5.10
N ILE A 83 4.02 16.59 -4.72
CA ILE A 83 4.50 17.98 -4.66
C ILE A 83 5.96 18.07 -5.08
N ARG A 84 6.40 19.22 -5.60
CA ARG A 84 7.81 19.50 -5.87
C ARG A 84 8.55 19.95 -4.61
N THR A 85 9.86 19.72 -4.57
CA THR A 85 10.74 20.13 -3.45
C THR A 85 10.80 21.64 -3.25
N ASP A 86 10.49 22.43 -4.28
CA ASP A 86 10.34 23.90 -4.19
C ASP A 86 8.95 24.35 -3.69
N GLY A 87 8.04 23.41 -3.41
CA GLY A 87 6.69 23.65 -2.93
C GLY A 87 5.65 23.85 -4.04
N SER A 88 6.06 23.87 -5.31
CA SER A 88 5.17 23.97 -6.46
C SER A 88 4.55 22.62 -6.83
N GLY A 89 3.61 22.62 -7.78
CA GLY A 89 3.12 21.40 -8.42
C GLY A 89 2.33 20.45 -7.51
N LEU A 90 1.72 20.96 -6.43
CA LEU A 90 0.81 20.17 -5.59
C LEU A 90 -0.33 19.61 -6.45
N THR A 91 -0.37 18.30 -6.59
CA THR A 91 -1.28 17.61 -7.52
C THR A 91 -1.90 16.40 -6.87
N LEU A 92 -3.24 16.32 -6.88
CA LEU A 92 -3.96 15.11 -6.50
C LEU A 92 -3.81 14.07 -7.61
N ARG A 93 -3.35 12.87 -7.26
CA ARG A 93 -3.08 11.81 -8.25
C ARG A 93 -4.19 10.80 -8.39
N HIS A 94 -5.05 10.66 -7.39
CA HIS A 94 -6.23 9.83 -7.48
C HIS A 94 -7.34 10.46 -6.64
N LYS A 95 -8.44 10.81 -7.30
CA LYS A 95 -9.62 11.39 -6.66
C LYS A 95 -10.65 10.30 -6.47
N ARG A 96 -11.19 10.19 -5.26
CA ARG A 96 -12.23 9.20 -4.97
C ARG A 96 -13.46 9.45 -5.83
N SER A 97 -14.03 8.37 -6.33
CA SER A 97 -15.18 8.38 -7.25
C SER A 97 -16.51 8.03 -6.57
N MET A 98 -16.48 7.42 -5.39
CA MET A 98 -17.67 7.03 -4.65
C MET A 98 -17.50 7.09 -3.12
N ASP A 99 -18.62 7.09 -2.41
CA ASP A 99 -18.63 6.90 -0.96
C ASP A 99 -18.02 5.54 -0.59
N MET A 100 -17.33 5.50 0.55
CA MET A 100 -16.59 4.34 1.03
C MET A 100 -15.49 3.82 0.09
N GLU A 101 -15.10 4.58 -0.94
CA GLU A 101 -13.86 4.31 -1.67
C GLU A 101 -12.66 4.58 -0.77
N ILE A 102 -11.73 3.63 -0.72
CA ILE A 102 -10.47 3.79 0.00
C ILE A 102 -9.30 3.44 -0.92
N ALA A 103 -8.27 4.29 -0.88
CA ALA A 103 -7.01 4.06 -1.54
C ALA A 103 -5.89 4.23 -0.53
N GLY A 104 -4.86 3.40 -0.60
CA GLY A 104 -3.73 3.45 0.31
C GLY A 104 -2.60 2.53 -0.09
N HIS A 105 -1.62 2.40 0.79
CA HIS A 105 -0.39 1.64 0.54
C HIS A 105 0.25 2.05 -0.80
N GLU A 106 0.25 3.34 -1.10
CA GLU A 106 0.73 3.87 -2.37
C GLU A 106 2.26 3.82 -2.50
N PHE A 107 2.78 3.45 -3.67
CA PHE A 107 4.21 3.32 -3.94
C PHE A 107 4.55 3.61 -5.40
N TRP A 108 5.81 3.96 -5.65
CA TRP A 108 6.32 4.22 -6.99
C TRP A 108 6.59 2.93 -7.77
N SER A 109 6.29 2.94 -9.07
CA SER A 109 7.00 2.08 -10.02
C SER A 109 8.48 2.46 -10.06
N HIS A 110 9.35 1.48 -10.34
CA HIS A 110 10.80 1.70 -10.34
C HIS A 110 11.29 2.71 -11.40
N ASP A 111 10.54 2.90 -12.49
CA ASP A 111 10.83 3.92 -13.50
C ASP A 111 10.27 5.32 -13.13
N GLY A 112 9.54 5.44 -12.01
CA GLY A 112 8.93 6.66 -11.51
C GLY A 112 7.76 7.18 -12.33
N LYS A 113 7.23 6.38 -13.28
CA LYS A 113 6.16 6.82 -14.19
C LYS A 113 4.74 6.55 -13.67
N THR A 114 4.60 5.63 -12.72
CA THR A 114 3.31 5.22 -12.18
C THR A 114 3.36 5.21 -10.66
N ILE A 115 2.32 5.74 -10.03
CA ILE A 115 2.05 5.48 -8.61
C ILE A 115 1.04 4.35 -8.54
N TRP A 116 1.43 3.23 -7.95
CA TRP A 116 0.57 2.08 -7.66
C TRP A 116 0.00 2.19 -6.24
N PHE A 117 -1.16 1.60 -5.99
CA PHE A 117 -1.85 1.63 -4.70
C PHE A 117 -2.86 0.49 -4.56
N ASP A 118 -3.16 0.10 -3.32
CA ASP A 118 -4.34 -0.71 -2.99
C ASP A 118 -5.59 0.17 -3.13
N LEU A 119 -6.60 -0.32 -3.83
CA LEU A 119 -7.86 0.38 -4.04
C LEU A 119 -9.03 -0.54 -3.70
N GLN A 120 -10.04 0.01 -3.03
CA GLN A 120 -11.29 -0.68 -2.76
C GLN A 120 -12.50 0.20 -3.10
N THR A 121 -13.45 -0.33 -3.86
CA THR A 121 -14.58 0.43 -4.44
C THR A 121 -15.92 -0.31 -4.30
N PRO A 122 -16.54 -0.36 -3.11
CA PRO A 122 -16.14 0.29 -1.86
C PRO A 122 -15.27 -0.60 -0.94
N ARG A 123 -14.82 0.00 0.17
CA ARG A 123 -14.09 -0.62 1.30
C ARG A 123 -14.69 -1.98 1.65
N SER A 124 -13.81 -2.96 1.76
CA SER A 124 -14.08 -4.36 2.12
C SER A 124 -15.02 -5.10 1.15
N GLN A 125 -15.30 -4.58 -0.05
CA GLN A 125 -16.23 -5.20 -1.00
C GLN A 125 -15.55 -5.61 -2.30
N GLU A 126 -14.95 -4.66 -3.02
CA GLU A 126 -14.24 -4.86 -4.28
C GLU A 126 -12.78 -4.44 -4.12
N PHE A 127 -11.84 -5.20 -4.68
CA PHE A 127 -10.40 -5.03 -4.44
C PHE A 127 -9.62 -4.91 -5.75
N TRP A 128 -8.63 -4.04 -5.77
CA TRP A 128 -7.83 -3.76 -6.96
C TRP A 128 -6.37 -3.45 -6.61
N ILE A 129 -5.44 -3.89 -7.45
CA ILE A 129 -4.17 -3.19 -7.62
C ILE A 129 -4.43 -2.09 -8.64
N ALA A 130 -4.37 -0.84 -8.21
CA ALA A 130 -4.62 0.31 -9.07
C ALA A 130 -3.35 1.14 -9.25
N GLY A 131 -3.28 1.89 -10.34
CA GLY A 131 -2.19 2.82 -10.56
C GLY A 131 -2.54 3.97 -11.48
N VAL A 132 -1.84 5.09 -11.32
CA VAL A 132 -1.99 6.29 -12.13
C VAL A 132 -0.66 6.65 -12.78
N ASN A 133 -0.65 6.73 -14.11
CA ASN A 133 0.52 7.17 -14.86
C ASN A 133 0.64 8.70 -14.78
N LEU A 134 1.79 9.22 -14.35
CA LEU A 134 1.94 10.65 -14.06
C LEU A 134 1.98 11.54 -15.31
N GLU A 135 2.41 11.00 -16.45
CA GLU A 135 2.51 11.74 -17.71
C GLU A 135 1.14 11.87 -18.38
N THR A 136 0.38 10.78 -18.42
CA THR A 136 -0.89 10.70 -19.16
C THR A 136 -2.12 10.91 -18.28
N GLY A 137 -1.98 10.77 -16.96
CA GLY A 137 -3.12 10.70 -16.02
C GLY A 137 -3.96 9.44 -16.14
N LYS A 138 -3.56 8.48 -16.99
CA LYS A 138 -4.32 7.25 -17.22
C LYS A 138 -4.30 6.37 -15.97
N GLU A 139 -5.49 5.99 -15.51
CA GLU A 139 -5.66 4.97 -14.47
C GLU A 139 -5.61 3.55 -15.06
N THR A 140 -5.01 2.63 -14.30
CA THR A 140 -5.03 1.19 -14.52
C THR A 140 -5.59 0.53 -13.27
N ARG A 141 -6.44 -0.49 -13.43
CA ARG A 141 -7.01 -1.26 -12.30
C ARG A 141 -7.00 -2.74 -12.64
N PHE A 142 -6.33 -3.54 -11.81
CA PHE A 142 -6.37 -5.00 -11.89
C PHE A 142 -7.29 -5.53 -10.80
N LYS A 143 -8.42 -6.12 -11.18
CA LYS A 143 -9.38 -6.69 -10.23
C LYS A 143 -8.78 -7.89 -9.50
N LEU A 144 -8.97 -7.94 -8.20
CA LEU A 144 -8.57 -9.06 -7.34
C LEU A 144 -9.81 -9.76 -6.78
N GLU A 145 -9.71 -11.08 -6.56
CA GLU A 145 -10.65 -11.74 -5.66
C GLU A 145 -10.32 -11.37 -4.21
N ARG A 146 -11.30 -11.50 -3.31
CA ARG A 146 -11.13 -11.15 -1.89
C ARG A 146 -9.95 -11.85 -1.22
N ASP A 147 -9.78 -13.15 -1.45
CA ASP A 147 -8.69 -13.95 -0.88
C ASP A 147 -7.33 -13.70 -1.57
N TRP A 148 -7.28 -12.78 -2.52
CA TRP A 148 -6.06 -12.34 -3.19
C TRP A 148 -5.57 -11.00 -2.63
N TRP A 149 -6.42 -10.28 -1.88
CA TRP A 149 -6.03 -9.02 -1.27
C TRP A 149 -4.85 -9.21 -0.31
N SER A 150 -3.96 -8.23 -0.30
CA SER A 150 -2.77 -8.19 0.55
C SER A 150 -2.69 -6.87 1.30
N VAL A 151 -2.14 -6.88 2.51
CA VAL A 151 -1.89 -5.66 3.28
C VAL A 151 -0.94 -4.75 2.48
N HIS A 152 0.14 -5.30 1.94
CA HIS A 152 1.09 -4.56 1.11
C HIS A 152 1.22 -5.18 -0.28
N TYR A 153 1.57 -4.32 -1.23
CA TYR A 153 1.99 -4.72 -2.57
C TYR A 153 3.35 -4.14 -2.92
N ASN A 154 4.06 -4.81 -3.82
CA ASN A 154 5.28 -4.33 -4.43
C ASN A 154 5.29 -4.69 -5.91
N VAL A 155 6.07 -3.97 -6.73
CA VAL A 155 6.21 -4.20 -8.17
C VAL A 155 7.66 -4.51 -8.53
N SER A 156 7.88 -5.44 -9.45
CA SER A 156 9.21 -5.76 -9.96
C SER A 156 9.86 -4.55 -10.66
N ARG A 157 11.18 -4.56 -10.77
CA ARG A 157 11.93 -3.45 -11.39
C ARG A 157 11.56 -3.16 -12.84
N ASP A 158 11.19 -4.20 -13.58
CA ASP A 158 10.72 -4.10 -14.96
C ASP A 158 9.21 -3.85 -15.08
N GLY A 159 8.49 -3.72 -13.96
CA GLY A 159 7.05 -3.47 -13.92
C GLY A 159 6.15 -4.64 -14.29
N ARG A 160 6.70 -5.85 -14.50
CA ARG A 160 5.97 -7.00 -15.05
C ARG A 160 5.28 -7.90 -14.01
N LEU A 161 5.74 -7.87 -12.77
CA LEU A 161 5.24 -8.71 -11.69
C LEU A 161 4.82 -7.82 -10.51
N PHE A 162 3.77 -8.22 -9.80
CA PHE A 162 3.50 -7.72 -8.46
C PHE A 162 3.64 -8.83 -7.44
N ALA A 163 4.05 -8.48 -6.22
CA ALA A 163 3.97 -9.36 -5.06
C ALA A 163 3.02 -8.74 -4.05
N GLY A 164 2.27 -9.57 -3.33
CA GLY A 164 1.46 -9.15 -2.18
C GLY A 164 1.66 -10.10 -1.00
N ASP A 165 1.56 -9.59 0.22
CA ASP A 165 1.82 -10.34 1.45
C ASP A 165 0.59 -10.95 2.14
N GLY A 166 -0.56 -10.90 1.47
CA GLY A 166 -1.81 -11.45 1.99
C GLY A 166 -2.30 -10.72 3.24
N GLY A 167 -3.28 -11.32 3.90
CA GLY A 167 -3.80 -10.84 5.17
C GLY A 167 -4.64 -11.91 5.84
N ASP A 168 -4.63 -11.93 7.17
CA ASP A 168 -5.50 -12.82 7.93
C ASP A 168 -6.98 -12.36 7.89
N PRO A 169 -7.92 -13.19 8.38
CA PRO A 169 -9.35 -12.84 8.37
C PRO A 169 -9.74 -11.61 9.19
N GLY A 170 -8.85 -11.11 10.05
CA GLY A 170 -9.07 -9.90 10.84
C GLY A 170 -8.71 -8.61 10.11
N GLN A 171 -8.05 -8.70 8.94
CA GLN A 171 -7.74 -7.53 8.11
C GLN A 171 -8.96 -7.01 7.34
N VAL A 172 -8.83 -5.81 6.76
CA VAL A 172 -9.93 -5.08 6.09
C VAL A 172 -10.63 -5.88 4.99
N ALA A 173 -9.96 -6.85 4.36
CA ALA A 173 -10.58 -7.69 3.35
C ALA A 173 -11.50 -8.79 3.93
N PHE A 174 -11.38 -9.13 5.21
CA PHE A 174 -12.08 -10.27 5.84
C PHE A 174 -11.91 -11.57 5.02
N ALA A 175 -10.73 -11.74 4.43
CA ALA A 175 -10.38 -12.88 3.58
C ALA A 175 -10.29 -14.15 4.42
N LYS A 176 -10.91 -15.25 3.97
CA LYS A 176 -10.90 -16.51 4.73
C LYS A 176 -9.68 -17.37 4.39
N ASP A 177 -9.16 -17.21 3.17
CA ASP A 177 -7.97 -17.89 2.66
C ASP A 177 -6.96 -16.88 2.09
N GLY A 178 -6.81 -15.74 2.79
CA GLY A 178 -5.97 -14.61 2.36
C GLY A 178 -4.51 -14.67 2.82
N ALA A 179 -4.17 -15.55 3.76
CA ALA A 179 -2.84 -15.62 4.38
C ALA A 179 -1.82 -16.33 3.46
N TRP A 180 -1.42 -15.66 2.39
CA TRP A 180 -0.45 -16.16 1.40
C TRP A 180 0.49 -15.05 0.92
N ILE A 181 1.76 -15.40 0.71
CA ILE A 181 2.60 -14.61 -0.21
C ILE A 181 2.10 -14.89 -1.62
N ASN A 182 1.64 -13.84 -2.29
CA ASN A 182 1.05 -13.89 -3.61
C ASN A 182 2.01 -13.29 -4.65
N LEU A 183 2.05 -13.91 -5.82
CA LEU A 183 2.68 -13.37 -7.01
C LEU A 183 1.61 -13.13 -8.07
N PHE A 184 1.57 -11.92 -8.61
CA PHE A 184 0.60 -11.52 -9.60
C PHE A 184 1.25 -11.20 -10.94
N ARG A 185 0.59 -11.62 -12.02
CA ARG A 185 1.04 -11.40 -13.40
C ARG A 185 -0.08 -10.71 -14.19
N PRO A 186 0.06 -9.42 -14.52
CA PRO A 186 -0.83 -8.74 -15.45
C PRO A 186 -0.87 -9.47 -16.79
N GLN A 187 -2.06 -9.52 -17.39
CA GLN A 187 -2.31 -10.17 -18.67
C GLN A 187 -2.57 -9.14 -19.77
N PRO A 188 -2.32 -9.48 -21.06
CA PRO A 188 -2.54 -8.56 -22.18
C PRO A 188 -4.00 -8.07 -22.34
N ASP A 189 -4.97 -8.81 -21.83
CA ASP A 189 -6.39 -8.47 -21.86
C ASP A 189 -6.82 -7.49 -20.73
N GLY A 190 -5.86 -7.05 -19.91
CA GLY A 190 -6.11 -6.15 -18.78
C GLY A 190 -6.50 -6.86 -17.48
N THR A 191 -6.53 -8.20 -17.45
CA THR A 191 -6.75 -8.97 -16.23
C THR A 191 -5.42 -9.24 -15.49
N ILE A 192 -5.48 -9.93 -14.35
CA ILE A 192 -4.32 -10.34 -13.58
C ILE A 192 -4.50 -11.77 -13.07
N THR A 193 -3.45 -12.58 -13.11
CA THR A 193 -3.45 -13.93 -12.54
C THR A 193 -2.69 -13.95 -11.22
N ARG A 194 -3.15 -14.76 -10.26
CA ARG A 194 -2.47 -15.01 -8.98
C ARG A 194 -1.80 -16.38 -8.95
N GLU A 195 -0.61 -16.41 -8.35
CA GLU A 195 0.05 -17.61 -7.87
C GLU A 195 0.33 -17.49 -6.37
N ARG A 196 0.05 -18.56 -5.61
CA ARG A 196 0.36 -18.67 -4.17
C ARG A 196 1.77 -19.23 -4.00
N LEU A 197 2.67 -18.47 -3.40
CA LEU A 197 4.07 -18.85 -3.21
C LEU A 197 4.33 -19.46 -1.83
N VAL A 198 3.84 -18.84 -0.75
CA VAL A 198 4.10 -19.28 0.63
C VAL A 198 2.82 -19.21 1.44
N ASN A 199 2.51 -20.27 2.17
CA ASN A 199 1.40 -20.32 3.11
C ASN A 199 1.77 -19.58 4.40
N LEU A 200 1.00 -18.55 4.74
CA LEU A 200 1.16 -17.73 5.94
C LEU A 200 0.10 -18.06 7.00
N SER A 201 -0.52 -19.23 7.00
CA SER A 201 -1.56 -19.60 7.98
C SER A 201 -1.10 -19.61 9.45
N LYS A 202 0.21 -19.50 9.70
CA LYS A 202 0.82 -19.39 11.03
C LYS A 202 1.41 -18.00 11.30
N GLN A 203 1.20 -17.05 10.39
CA GLN A 203 1.67 -15.69 10.54
C GLN A 203 0.77 -14.96 11.54
N ASP A 204 1.39 -14.31 12.51
CA ASP A 204 0.73 -13.35 13.39
C ASP A 204 0.95 -11.95 12.82
N TYR A 205 -0.09 -11.40 12.19
CA TYR A 205 -0.10 -10.06 11.60
C TYR A 205 -0.21 -8.93 12.65
N TYR A 206 -0.55 -9.25 13.90
CA TYR A 206 -0.75 -8.27 14.99
C TYR A 206 0.48 -8.09 15.87
N ALA A 207 1.50 -8.93 15.72
CA ALA A 207 2.81 -8.70 16.32
C ALA A 207 3.40 -7.36 15.83
N GLY A 208 4.21 -6.70 16.67
CA GLY A 208 4.75 -5.35 16.36
C GLY A 208 5.54 -5.23 15.05
N ASP A 209 6.08 -6.34 14.53
CA ASP A 209 6.74 -6.48 13.23
C ASP A 209 6.11 -7.63 12.40
N GLY A 210 4.81 -7.85 12.57
CA GLY A 210 4.05 -8.97 12.02
C GLY A 210 3.68 -8.84 10.54
N GLU A 211 3.88 -7.68 9.91
CA GLU A 211 3.55 -7.49 8.50
C GLU A 211 4.71 -7.92 7.58
N PRO A 212 4.49 -8.82 6.60
CA PRO A 212 5.62 -9.40 5.85
C PRO A 212 6.40 -8.42 4.97
N ASN A 213 5.75 -7.39 4.43
CA ASN A 213 6.41 -6.35 3.61
C ASN A 213 7.24 -6.93 2.46
N VAL A 214 6.56 -7.59 1.51
CA VAL A 214 7.19 -8.27 0.38
C VAL A 214 7.97 -7.34 -0.55
N SER A 215 9.07 -7.84 -1.11
CA SER A 215 9.80 -7.19 -2.20
C SER A 215 10.30 -8.22 -3.22
N ILE A 216 10.27 -7.86 -4.50
CA ILE A 216 10.81 -8.69 -5.58
C ILE A 216 12.27 -8.29 -5.82
N THR A 217 13.17 -9.28 -5.94
CA THR A 217 14.59 -8.99 -6.19
C THR A 217 14.82 -8.32 -7.53
N PRO A 218 15.92 -7.54 -7.70
CA PRO A 218 16.19 -6.83 -8.95
C PRO A 218 16.27 -7.70 -10.22
N ASP A 219 16.63 -8.97 -10.07
CA ASP A 219 16.71 -9.96 -11.14
C ASP A 219 15.40 -10.76 -11.34
N ASN A 220 14.34 -10.39 -10.60
CA ASN A 220 13.01 -11.01 -10.59
C ASN A 220 12.97 -12.49 -10.19
N LYS A 221 14.03 -13.02 -9.56
CA LYS A 221 14.10 -14.44 -9.21
C LYS A 221 13.48 -14.79 -7.87
N TRP A 222 13.43 -13.85 -6.93
CA TRP A 222 13.00 -14.13 -5.57
C TRP A 222 11.99 -13.09 -5.07
N VAL A 223 11.06 -13.54 -4.25
CA VAL A 223 10.28 -12.68 -3.35
C VAL A 223 10.86 -12.81 -1.96
N VAL A 224 11.31 -11.69 -1.38
CA VAL A 224 11.87 -11.59 -0.03
C VAL A 224 10.84 -10.95 0.89
N PHE A 225 10.67 -11.49 2.09
CA PHE A 225 9.68 -11.03 3.06
C PHE A 225 10.09 -11.38 4.49
N ARG A 226 9.50 -10.69 5.47
CA ARG A 226 9.62 -11.05 6.89
C ARG A 226 8.45 -11.96 7.30
N ALA A 227 8.65 -12.87 8.24
CA ALA A 227 7.55 -13.66 8.79
C ALA A 227 7.90 -14.21 10.18
N ASN A 228 6.88 -14.47 10.99
CA ASN A 228 6.97 -15.09 12.31
C ASN A 228 6.36 -16.52 12.33
N ILE A 229 6.16 -17.12 11.16
CA ILE A 229 5.61 -18.48 10.97
C ILE A 229 6.36 -19.61 11.70
N HIS A 230 7.58 -19.35 12.18
CA HIS A 230 8.42 -20.27 12.97
C HIS A 230 8.81 -19.72 14.36
N GLY A 231 8.05 -18.75 14.90
CA GLY A 231 8.29 -18.16 16.21
C GLY A 231 8.71 -16.70 16.10
N LEU A 232 10.00 -16.39 16.23
CA LEU A 232 10.50 -15.02 16.07
C LEU A 232 10.44 -14.58 14.60
N VAL A 233 10.34 -13.26 14.38
CA VAL A 233 10.42 -12.69 13.03
C VAL A 233 11.77 -13.02 12.40
N GLN A 234 11.73 -13.64 11.21
CA GLN A 234 12.89 -13.95 10.37
C GLN A 234 12.67 -13.41 8.96
N VAL A 235 13.75 -13.38 8.16
CA VAL A 235 13.69 -13.05 6.73
C VAL A 235 13.66 -14.34 5.92
N TYR A 236 12.75 -14.40 4.97
CA TYR A 236 12.55 -15.53 4.06
C TYR A 236 12.71 -15.06 2.62
N ALA A 237 13.07 -15.99 1.75
CA ALA A 237 13.03 -15.80 0.31
C ALA A 237 12.38 -17.02 -0.33
N VAL A 238 11.52 -16.80 -1.32
CA VAL A 238 10.90 -17.85 -2.13
C VAL A 238 11.17 -17.56 -3.60
N GLU A 239 11.52 -18.59 -4.36
CA GLU A 239 11.80 -18.46 -5.79
C GLU A 239 10.50 -18.18 -6.56
N VAL A 240 10.56 -17.27 -7.54
CA VAL A 240 9.44 -16.89 -8.40
C VAL A 240 9.09 -18.01 -9.39
N GLU A 241 10.08 -18.79 -9.82
CA GLU A 241 9.87 -19.94 -10.68
C GLU A 241 9.41 -21.15 -9.86
N LYS A 242 8.41 -21.88 -10.37
CA LYS A 242 8.04 -23.16 -9.78
C LYS A 242 9.18 -24.16 -9.95
N ALA A 243 9.45 -24.92 -8.89
CA ALA A 243 10.26 -26.12 -9.02
C ALA A 243 9.68 -27.01 -10.12
N LYS A 244 10.54 -27.49 -11.02
CA LYS A 244 10.15 -28.48 -12.02
C LYS A 244 9.60 -29.70 -11.28
N ALA A 245 8.43 -30.18 -11.71
CA ALA A 245 7.87 -31.42 -11.18
C ALA A 245 8.93 -32.54 -11.31
N ARG A 246 9.21 -33.21 -10.20
CA ARG A 246 10.07 -34.40 -10.19
C ARG A 246 9.27 -35.61 -10.66
#